data_AF-A0A925FA71-F1
#
_entry.id   AF-A0A925FA71-F1
#
_cell.length_a   1.000
_cell.length_b   1.000
_cell.length_c   1.000
_cell.angle_alpha   90.00
_cell.angle_beta   90.00
_cell.angle_gamma   90.00
#
_symmetry.space_group_name_H-M   'P 1'
#
loop_
_entity.id
_entity.type
_entity.pdbx_description
1 polymer ?
#
loop_
_entity_poly.entity_id
_entity_poly.type
_entity_poly.pdbx_seq_one_letter_code
_entity_poly.pdbx_strand_id
1 'polypeptide(L)' 'MKRTQKIALALAIATAAGIVLYMAKHFKTKHMLAQIAEEGYETAQDILFPHKDIHGKHLQYGPVIPEL' A
#
# COMPACT_ATOMS: atom_id res chain seq x y z
N MET A 1 29.96 -35.63 -3.55
CA MET A 1 29.84 -34.22 -3.12
C MET A 1 30.49 -34.03 -1.76
N LYS A 2 31.35 -33.03 -1.63
CA LYS A 2 32.01 -32.71 -0.35
C LYS A 2 30.95 -32.23 0.67
N ARG A 3 31.15 -32.48 1.98
CA ARG A 3 30.21 -32.08 3.04
C ARG A 3 29.80 -30.60 2.93
N THR A 4 30.75 -29.74 2.58
CA THR A 4 30.56 -28.31 2.36
C THR A 4 29.55 -28.00 1.25
N GLN A 5 29.55 -28.78 0.16
CA GLN A 5 28.60 -28.58 -0.95
C GLN A 5 27.18 -28.96 -0.54
N LYS A 6 27.02 -30.00 0.30
CA LYS A 6 25.70 -30.38 0.83
C LYS A 6 25.13 -29.31 1.76
N ILE A 7 25.98 -28.72 2.61
CA ILE A 7 25.58 -27.63 3.52
C ILE A 7 25.22 -26.37 2.72
N ALA A 8 26.05 -26.00 1.75
CA ALA A 8 25.78 -24.85 0.89
C ALA A 8 24.45 -25.01 0.12
N LEU A 9 24.17 -26.21 -0.39
CA LEU A 9 22.93 -26.50 -1.10
C LEU A 9 21.71 -26.40 -0.17
N ALA A 10 21.79 -26.96 1.03
CA ALA A 10 20.71 -26.88 2.01
C ALA A 10 20.41 -25.43 2.42
N LEU A 11 21.45 -24.63 2.65
CA LEU A 11 21.32 -23.21 2.97
C LEU A 11 20.67 -22.45 1.80
N ALA A 12 21.11 -22.69 0.57
CA ALA A 12 20.54 -22.06 -0.61
C ALA A 12 19.04 -22.34 -0.76
N ILE A 13 18.62 -23.60 -0.58
CA ILE A 13 17.21 -24.00 -0.64
C ILE A 13 16.38 -23.29 0.44
N ALA A 14 16.86 -23.26 1.69
CA ALA A 14 16.17 -22.60 2.79
C ALA A 14 16.01 -21.09 2.53
N THR A 15 17.06 -20.46 2.02
CA THR A 15 17.06 -19.01 1.71
C THR A 15 16.08 -18.71 0.58
N ALA A 16 16.10 -19.50 -0.50
CA ALA A 16 15.19 -19.35 -1.62
C ALA A 16 13.72 -19.51 -1.20
N ALA A 17 13.41 -20.52 -0.38
CA ALA A 17 12.05 -20.71 0.14
C ALA A 17 11.58 -19.51 0.98
N GLY A 18 12.45 -18.95 1.82
CA GLY A 18 12.17 -17.74 2.60
C GLY A 18 11.86 -16.53 1.73
N ILE A 19 12.65 -16.31 0.67
CA ILE A 19 12.43 -15.21 -0.29
C ILE A 19 11.08 -15.36 -0.99
N VAL A 20 10.76 -16.57 -1.48
CA VAL A 20 9.49 -16.84 -2.17
C VAL A 20 8.30 -16.56 -1.25
N LEU A 21 8.34 -17.03 0.00
CA LEU A 21 7.28 -16.77 0.98
C LEU A 21 7.13 -15.28 1.31
N TYR A 22 8.26 -14.56 1.45
CA TYR A 22 8.24 -13.12 1.69
C TYR A 22 7.63 -12.35 0.52
N MET A 23 8.03 -12.68 -0.71
CA MET A 23 7.47 -12.05 -1.91
C MET A 23 5.98 -12.31 -2.03
N ALA A 24 5.53 -13.55 -1.81
CA ALA A 24 4.10 -13.90 -1.85
C ALA A 24 3.28 -13.08 -0.84
N LYS A 25 3.79 -12.91 0.39
CA LYS A 25 3.15 -12.03 1.39
C LYS A 25 3.13 -10.57 0.93
N HIS A 26 4.25 -10.07 0.43
CA HIS A 26 4.38 -8.68 0.00
C HIS A 26 3.43 -8.33 -1.16
N PHE A 27 3.30 -9.21 -2.15
CA PHE A 27 2.37 -9.04 -3.27
C PHE A 27 0.92 -8.96 -2.80
N LYS A 28 0.50 -9.83 -1.87
CA LYS A 28 -0.85 -9.80 -1.30
C LYS A 28 -1.13 -8.50 -0.57
N THR A 29 -0.20 -8.04 0.26
CA THR A 29 -0.33 -6.77 0.98
C THR A 29 -0.37 -5.58 0.03
N LYS A 30 0.47 -5.57 -1.02
CA LYS A 30 0.49 -4.50 -2.01
C LYS A 30 -0.82 -4.43 -2.80
N HIS A 31 -1.38 -5.57 -3.20
CA HIS A 31 -2.68 -5.61 -3.88
C HIS A 31 -3.81 -5.12 -2.97
N MET A 32 -3.82 -5.55 -1.71
CA MET A 32 -4.82 -5.08 -0.74
C MET A 32 -4.72 -3.57 -0.50
N LEU A 33 -3.50 -3.04 -0.34
CA LEU A 33 -3.29 -1.60 -0.17
C LEU A 33 -3.64 -0.81 -1.43
N ALA A 34 -3.32 -1.33 -2.62
CA ALA A 34 -3.70 -0.72 -3.87
C ALA A 34 -5.23 -0.69 -4.03
N GLN A 35 -5.90 -1.80 -3.70
CA GLN A 35 -7.35 -1.86 -3.71
C GLN A 35 -7.97 -0.86 -2.71
N ILE A 36 -7.46 -0.74 -1.49
CA ILE A 36 -7.93 0.27 -0.53
C ILE A 36 -7.70 1.69 -1.04
N ALA A 37 -6.56 1.95 -1.69
CA ALA A 37 -6.25 3.26 -2.25
C ALA A 37 -7.11 3.59 -3.48
N GLU A 38 -7.46 2.58 -4.29
CA GLU A 38 -8.22 2.71 -5.54
C GLU A 38 -9.73 2.70 -5.30
N GLU A 39 -10.21 1.95 -4.31
CA GLU A 39 -11.59 2.06 -3.80
C GLU A 39 -11.86 3.50 -3.37
N GLY A 40 -10.84 4.18 -2.82
CA GLY A 40 -10.98 5.50 -2.26
C GLY A 40 -11.93 5.42 -1.07
N TYR A 41 -11.46 5.73 0.13
CA TYR A 41 -12.44 6.00 1.20
C TYR A 41 -13.26 7.19 0.71
N GLU A 42 -14.49 6.96 0.27
CA GLU A 42 -15.45 8.04 0.08
C GLU A 42 -15.44 8.80 1.39
N THR A 43 -14.87 9.99 1.38
CA THR A 43 -14.84 10.79 2.59
C THR A 43 -16.28 11.12 2.93
N ALA A 44 -16.60 11.38 4.20
CA ALA A 44 -17.96 11.79 4.55
C ALA A 44 -18.44 12.96 3.67
N GLN A 45 -17.51 13.79 3.19
CA GLN A 45 -17.80 14.86 2.24
C GLN A 45 -18.22 14.36 0.85
N ASP A 46 -17.60 13.30 0.32
CA ASP A 46 -17.96 12.69 -0.98
C ASP A 46 -19.34 12.00 -0.92
N ILE A 47 -19.62 11.31 0.19
CA ILE A 47 -20.92 10.64 0.44
C ILE A 47 -22.05 11.67 0.62
N LEU A 48 -21.77 12.76 1.36
CA LEU A 48 -22.77 13.79 1.66
C LEU A 48 -23.00 14.75 0.49
N PHE A 49 -22.06 14.87 -0.46
CA PHE A 49 -22.15 15.80 -1.58
C PHE A 49 -21.78 15.17 -2.94
N PRO A 50 -22.45 14.10 -3.38
CA PRO A 50 -22.06 13.29 -4.55
C PRO A 50 -22.21 14.00 -5.91
N HIS A 51 -22.85 15.17 -5.96
CA HIS A 51 -23.09 15.94 -7.19
C HIS A 51 -22.48 17.35 -7.15
N LYS A 52 -21.64 17.63 -6.15
CA LYS A 52 -20.97 18.93 -6.11
C LYS A 52 -19.61 18.77 -6.77
N ASP A 53 -19.49 19.25 -8.01
CA ASP A 53 -18.21 19.70 -8.55
C ASP A 53 -17.71 20.85 -7.67
N ILE A 54 -17.13 20.54 -6.50
CA ILE A 54 -16.50 21.56 -5.65
C ILE A 54 -15.14 21.91 -6.26
N HIS A 55 -15.14 22.35 -7.52
CA HIS A 55 -14.09 23.20 -8.08
C HIS A 55 -14.28 24.63 -7.53
N GLY A 56 -14.37 24.75 -6.20
CA GLY A 56 -14.30 26.03 -5.53
C GLY A 56 -12.86 26.50 -5.64
N LYS A 57 -12.62 27.62 -6.32
CA LYS A 57 -11.32 28.31 -6.49
C LYS A 57 -10.67 28.74 -5.15
N HIS A 58 -11.15 28.25 -4.01
CA HIS A 58 -10.88 28.68 -2.65
C HIS A 58 -11.09 27.57 -1.59
N LEU A 59 -10.99 26.28 -1.96
CA LEU A 59 -10.88 25.23 -0.94
C LEU A 59 -9.46 25.24 -0.37
N GLN A 60 -9.28 25.93 0.76
CA GLN A 60 -8.04 25.90 1.53
C GLN A 60 -8.15 24.82 2.61
N TYR A 61 -7.37 23.75 2.47
CA TYR A 61 -7.24 22.72 3.49
C TYR A 61 -6.09 23.11 4.44
N GLY A 62 -6.42 23.55 5.67
CA GLY A 62 -5.46 23.95 6.70
C GLY A 62 -6.04 24.97 7.68
N PRO A 63 -5.34 25.28 8.80
CA PRO A 63 -5.77 26.34 9.70
C PRO A 63 -5.67 27.68 8.97
N VAL A 64 -6.84 28.24 8.62
CA VAL A 64 -6.97 29.57 8.02
C VAL A 64 -7.25 30.60 9.11
N ILE A 65 -6.49 31.69 9.10
CA ILE A 65 -6.79 32.85 9.94
C ILE A 65 -7.74 33.73 9.11
N PRO A 66 -8.99 33.92 9.54
CA PRO A 66 -9.91 34.77 8.81
C PRO A 66 -9.40 36.22 8.87
N GLU A 67 -9.37 36.89 7.72
CA GLU A 67 -9.12 38.33 7.66
C GLU A 67 -10.37 39.07 8.19
N LEU A 68 -10.13 40.04 9.06
CA LEU A 68 -11.14 40.88 9.74
C LEU A 68 -11.76 41.91 8.79
#